data_AF-A0A0M2PSS3-F1
#
_entry.id   AF-A0A0M2PSS3-F1
#
_cell.length_a   1.000
_cell.length_b   1.000
_cell.length_c   1.000
_cell.angle_alpha   90.00
_cell.angle_beta   90.00
_cell.angle_gamma   90.00
#
_symmetry.space_group_name_H-M   'P 1'
#
loop_
_entity.id
_entity.type
_entity.pdbx_description
1 polymer ?
#
loop_
_entity_poly.entity_id
_entity_poly.type
_entity_poly.pdbx_seq_one_letter_code
_entity_poly.pdbx_strand_id
1 'polypeptide(L)'
;MNNTILFMIIGMGLVTYIPRMIPLVVLSKLKLPNFVQNILKNVPFATLGALIVPGIFLISDDVMFGIIGAIAATLIAFTGANVILVVMGSIGTLVLYSMIVA
;
A
#
# COMPACT_ATOMS: atom_id res chain seq x y z
N MET A 1 3.13 32.94 -14.93
CA MET A 1 3.42 31.54 -14.54
C MET A 1 4.46 31.02 -15.51
N ASN A 2 5.62 30.58 -15.01
CA ASN A 2 6.84 30.41 -15.80
C ASN A 2 6.70 29.21 -16.77
N ASN A 3 6.87 29.42 -18.08
CA ASN A 3 6.75 28.38 -19.12
C ASN A 3 7.59 27.14 -18.82
N THR A 4 8.69 27.30 -18.08
CA THR A 4 9.54 26.21 -17.58
C THR A 4 8.78 25.16 -16.77
N ILE A 5 7.81 25.57 -15.94
CA ILE A 5 7.00 24.64 -15.13
C ILE A 5 6.09 23.82 -16.04
N LEU A 6 5.51 24.45 -17.08
CA LEU A 6 4.64 23.77 -18.04
C LEU A 6 5.42 22.70 -18.83
N PHE A 7 6.61 23.03 -19.33
CA PHE A 7 7.49 22.08 -20.01
C PHE A 7 7.99 20.97 -19.06
N MET A 8 8.25 21.28 -17.79
CA MET A 8 8.64 20.28 -16.79
C MET A 8 7.53 19.29 -16.50
N ILE A 9 6.28 19.74 -16.32
CA ILE A 9 5.13 18.87 -16.09
C ILE A 9 4.92 17.93 -17.29
N ILE A 10 4.98 18.46 -18.52
CA ILE A 10 4.83 17.64 -19.74
C ILE A 10 5.99 16.65 -19.88
N GLY A 11 7.23 17.09 -19.62
CA GLY A 11 8.42 16.24 -19.66
C GLY A 11 8.37 15.11 -18.63
N MET A 12 8.01 15.42 -17.37
CA MET A 12 7.82 14.40 -16.33
C MET A 12 6.73 13.41 -16.71
N GLY A 13 5.60 13.89 -17.24
CA GLY A 13 4.49 13.07 -17.67
C GLY A 13 4.90 12.08 -18.77
N LEU A 14 5.61 12.55 -19.80
CA LEU A 14 6.10 11.67 -20.87
C LEU A 14 7.07 10.60 -20.34
N VAL A 15 8.05 11.00 -19.52
CA VAL A 15 9.08 10.07 -19.02
C VAL A 15 8.52 9.06 -18.02
N THR A 16 7.43 9.36 -17.29
CA THR A 16 6.77 8.39 -16.40
C THR A 16 5.70 7.56 -17.09
N TYR A 17 4.96 8.13 -18.04
CA TYR A 17 3.87 7.43 -18.72
C TYR A 17 4.39 6.40 -19.72
N ILE A 18 5.45 6.72 -20.47
CA ILE A 18 6.03 5.82 -21.47
C ILE A 18 6.47 4.49 -20.83
N PRO A 19 7.29 4.46 -19.75
CA PRO A 19 7.68 3.21 -19.09
C PRO A 19 6.54 2.48 -18.40
N ARG A 20 5.45 3.15 -17.99
CA ARG A 20 4.28 2.50 -17.37
C ARG A 20 3.35 1.86 -18.39
N MET A 21 3.15 2.50 -19.54
CA MET A 21 2.22 2.02 -20.56
C MET A 21 2.80 0.90 -21.41
N ILE A 22 4.11 0.92 -21.67
CA ILE A 22 4.76 -0.14 -22.46
C ILE A 22 4.52 -1.52 -21.83
N PRO A 23 4.78 -1.77 -20.53
CA PRO A 23 4.45 -3.03 -19.88
C PRO A 23 2.96 -3.36 -19.98
N LEU A 24 2.09 -2.39 -19.71
CA LEU A 24 0.64 -2.62 -19.66
C LEU A 24 0.06 -3.04 -21.02
N VAL A 25 0.54 -2.43 -22.10
CA VAL A 25 0.09 -2.71 -23.48
C VAL A 25 0.72 -3.99 -24.03
N VAL A 26 2.00 -4.24 -23.73
CA VAL A 26 2.70 -5.49 -24.14
C VAL A 26 2.08 -6.70 -23.45
N LEU A 27 1.83 -6.63 -22.13
CA LEU A 27 1.13 -7.70 -21.40
C LEU A 27 -0.32 -7.89 -21.89
N SER A 28 -0.99 -6.83 -22.36
CA SER A 28 -2.36 -6.94 -22.90
C SER A 28 -2.44 -7.56 -24.30
N LYS A 29 -1.38 -7.44 -25.12
CA LYS A 29 -1.32 -8.03 -26.47
C LYS A 29 -0.81 -9.47 -26.47
N LEU A 30 -0.04 -9.86 -25.46
CA LEU A 30 0.36 -11.25 -25.26
C LEU A 30 -0.86 -12.03 -24.73
N LYS A 31 -1.26 -13.10 -25.42
CA LYS A 31 -2.20 -14.10 -24.86
C LYS A 31 -1.48 -14.83 -23.72
N LEU A 32 -1.41 -14.18 -22.57
CA LEU A 32 -0.84 -14.77 -21.37
C LEU A 32 -1.67 -16.02 -21.02
N PRO A 33 -1.03 -17.17 -20.76
CA PRO A 33 -1.76 -18.35 -20.31
C PRO A 33 -2.53 -18.01 -19.03
N ASN A 34 -3.72 -18.60 -18.86
CA ASN A 34 -4.65 -18.31 -17.76
C ASN A 34 -3.96 -18.31 -16.38
N PHE A 35 -2.93 -19.15 -16.20
CA PHE A 35 -2.09 -19.20 -14.99
C PHE A 35 -1.40 -17.86 -14.68
N VAL A 36 -0.73 -17.25 -15.67
CA VAL A 36 0.02 -16.00 -15.48
C VAL A 36 -0.92 -14.82 -15.28
N GLN A 37 -2.06 -14.81 -15.97
CA GLN A 37 -3.07 -13.77 -15.79
C GLN A 37 -3.69 -13.80 -14.38
N ASN A 38 -3.93 -14.99 -13.82
CA ASN A 38 -4.39 -15.13 -12.44
C ASN A 38 -3.31 -14.69 -11.43
N ILE A 39 -2.03 -14.96 -11.69
CA ILE A 39 -0.93 -14.49 -10.83
C ILE A 39 -0.85 -12.96 -10.85
N LEU A 40 -0.86 -12.35 -12.04
CA LEU A 40 -0.79 -10.88 -12.22
C LEU A 40 -1.92 -10.15 -11.51
N LYS A 41 -3.13 -10.71 -11.46
CA LYS A 41 -4.26 -10.15 -10.69
C LYS A 41 -4.02 -10.16 -9.17
N ASN A 42 -3.21 -11.09 -8.67
CA ASN A 42 -2.86 -11.22 -7.27
C ASN A 42 -1.59 -10.44 -6.88
N VAL A 43 -0.78 -10.01 -7.86
CA VAL A 43 0.43 -9.21 -7.62
C VAL A 43 0.14 -7.94 -6.80
N PRO A 44 -0.90 -7.12 -7.08
CA PRO A 44 -1.18 -5.92 -6.29
C PRO A 44 -1.42 -6.24 -4.82
N PHE A 45 -2.20 -7.28 -4.52
CA PHE A 45 -2.47 -7.71 -3.15
C PHE A 45 -1.21 -8.23 -2.45
N ALA A 46 -0.39 -9.01 -3.17
CA ALA A 46 0.89 -9.48 -2.66
C ALA A 46 1.85 -8.31 -2.36
N THR A 47 1.90 -7.30 -3.25
CA THR A 47 2.74 -6.10 -3.03
C THR A 47 2.25 -5.27 -1.85
N LEU A 48 0.93 -5.11 -1.67
CA LEU A 48 0.39 -4.40 -0.52
C LEU A 48 0.73 -5.13 0.79
N GLY A 49 0.56 -6.45 0.83
CA GLY A 49 0.97 -7.25 1.98
C GLY A 49 2.48 -7.15 2.26
N ALA A 50 3.30 -7.28 1.22
CA ALA A 50 4.76 -7.18 1.34
C ALA A 50 5.25 -5.79 1.77
N LEU A 51 4.50 -4.71 1.51
CA LEU A 51 4.81 -3.37 2.00
C LEU A 51 4.28 -3.14 3.42
N ILE A 52 3.05 -3.56 3.71
CA ILE A 52 2.37 -3.26 4.97
C ILE A 52 2.96 -4.06 6.13
N VAL A 53 3.22 -5.36 5.93
CA VAL A 53 3.74 -6.24 7.00
C VAL A 53 5.05 -5.68 7.58
N PRO A 54 6.12 -5.45 6.81
CA PRO A 54 7.33 -4.84 7.37
C PRO A 54 7.10 -3.41 7.84
N GLY A 55 6.22 -2.65 7.17
CA GLY A 55 5.88 -1.29 7.58
C GLY A 55 5.40 -1.20 9.02
N ILE A 56 4.61 -2.17 9.50
CA ILE A 56 4.09 -2.19 10.87
C ILE A 56 5.18 -2.54 11.89
N PHE A 57 6.12 -3.42 11.55
CA PHE A 57 7.20 -3.84 12.46
C PHE A 57 8.36 -2.84 12.52
N LEU A 58 8.58 -2.03 11.48
CA LEU A 58 9.70 -1.09 11.39
C LEU A 58 9.41 0.30 11.99
N ILE A 59 8.20 0.52 12.53
CA ILE A 59 7.76 1.81 13.07
C ILE A 59 8.30 2.08 14.48
N SER A 60 8.66 1.05 15.24
CA SER A 60 9.10 1.20 16.64
C SER A 60 10.11 0.12 17.01
N ASP A 61 11.01 0.43 17.94
CA ASP A 61 11.99 -0.54 18.48
C ASP A 61 11.32 -1.70 19.24
N ASP A 62 10.08 -1.49 19.72
CA ASP A 62 9.28 -2.52 20.36
C ASP A 62 8.42 -3.28 19.35
N VAL A 63 8.77 -4.56 19.13
CA VAL A 63 8.04 -5.49 18.27
C VAL A 63 6.59 -5.68 18.74
N MET A 64 6.31 -5.55 20.05
CA MET A 64 4.95 -5.66 20.59
C MET A 64 4.05 -4.52 20.12
N PHE A 65 4.60 -3.33 19.86
CA PHE A 65 3.86 -2.20 19.33
C PHE A 65 3.26 -2.53 17.95
N GLY A 66 4.08 -3.10 17.06
CA GLY A 66 3.62 -3.54 15.74
C GLY A 66 2.59 -4.67 15.81
N ILE A 67 2.81 -5.66 16.68
CA ILE A 67 1.89 -6.81 16.85
C ILE A 67 0.52 -6.35 17.34
N ILE A 68 0.47 -5.49 18.35
CA ILE A 68 -0.79 -4.99 18.93
C ILE A 68 -1.56 -4.17 17.91
N GLY A 69 -0.88 -3.28 17.17
CA GLY A 69 -1.48 -2.51 16.08
C GLY A 69 -2.06 -3.41 14.99
N ALA A 70 -1.31 -4.43 14.56
CA ALA A 70 -1.75 -5.39 13.55
C ALA A 70 -2.98 -6.20 14.01
N ILE A 71 -2.98 -6.69 15.25
CA ILE A 71 -4.10 -7.43 15.83
C ILE A 71 -5.33 -6.53 15.95
N ALA A 72 -5.17 -5.31 16.47
CA ALA A 72 -6.27 -4.35 16.59
C ALA A 72 -6.88 -4.01 15.23
N ALA A 73 -6.06 -3.68 14.24
CA ALA A 73 -6.51 -3.40 12.88
C ALA A 73 -7.24 -4.61 12.27
N THR A 74 -6.71 -5.82 12.47
CA THR A 74 -7.29 -7.06 11.95
C THR A 74 -8.66 -7.34 12.58
N LEU A 75 -8.77 -7.26 13.91
CA LEU A 75 -10.03 -7.48 14.64
C LEU A 75 -11.11 -6.48 14.22
N ILE A 76 -10.77 -5.20 14.07
CA ILE A 76 -11.74 -4.17 13.68
C ILE A 76 -12.13 -4.34 12.19
N ALA A 77 -11.20 -4.75 11.33
CA ALA A 77 -11.48 -5.04 9.93
C ALA A 77 -12.44 -6.23 9.74
N PHE A 78 -12.34 -7.27 10.59
CA PHE A 78 -13.25 -8.42 10.54
C PHE A 78 -14.72 -8.07 10.80
N THR A 79 -14.99 -6.97 11.51
CA THR A 79 -16.35 -6.48 11.76
C THR A 79 -17.00 -5.86 10.51
N GLY A 80 -16.28 -5.77 9.39
CA GLY A 80 -16.80 -5.19 8.14
C GLY A 80 -16.94 -3.66 8.18
N ALA A 81 -16.27 -3.00 9.13
CA ALA A 81 -16.28 -1.55 9.28
C ALA A 81 -15.54 -0.85 8.14
N ASN A 82 -15.86 0.43 7.91
CA ASN A 82 -15.16 1.25 6.93
C ASN A 82 -13.67 1.38 7.29
N VAL A 83 -12.79 1.41 6.28
CA VAL A 83 -11.33 1.57 6.42
C VAL A 83 -10.97 2.72 7.36
N ILE A 84 -11.70 3.84 7.30
CA ILE A 84 -11.48 4.98 8.19
C ILE A 84 -11.67 4.59 9.68
N LEU A 85 -12.70 3.82 10.00
CA LEU A 85 -12.95 3.36 11.38
C LEU A 85 -11.88 2.36 11.83
N VAL A 86 -11.44 1.47 10.94
CA VAL A 86 -10.35 0.52 11.22
C VAL A 86 -9.06 1.27 11.56
N VAL A 87 -8.70 2.26 10.74
CA VAL A 87 -7.50 3.09 10.95
C VAL A 87 -7.60 3.88 12.26
N MET A 88 -8.72 4.56 12.50
CA MET A 88 -8.92 5.33 13.72
C MET A 88 -8.88 4.46 14.99
N GLY A 89 -9.48 3.27 14.95
CA GLY A 89 -9.45 2.35 16.09
C GLY A 89 -8.07 1.71 16.32
N SER A 90 -7.33 1.41 15.25
CA SER A 90 -5.95 0.95 15.35
C SER A 90 -5.02 2.03 15.91
N ILE A 91 -5.15 3.28 15.47
CA ILE A 91 -4.38 4.40 16.01
C ILE A 91 -4.74 4.62 17.48
N GLY A 92 -6.04 4.61 17.83
CA GLY A 92 -6.49 4.79 19.21
C GLY A 92 -5.94 3.72 20.17
N THR A 93 -5.94 2.45 19.75
CA THR A 93 -5.37 1.34 20.53
C THR A 93 -3.86 1.46 20.70
N LEU A 94 -3.14 1.86 19.64
CA LEU A 94 -1.70 2.11 19.70
C LEU A 94 -1.34 3.30 20.59
N VAL A 95 -2.13 4.37 20.57
CA VAL A 95 -1.94 5.53 21.46
C VAL A 95 -2.10 5.11 22.92
N LEU A 96 -3.16 4.36 23.25
CA LEU A 96 -3.37 3.85 24.61
C LEU A 96 -2.21 2.95 25.07
N TYR A 97 -1.72 2.08 24.18
CA TYR A 97 -0.57 1.23 24.48
C TYR A 97 0.72 2.04 24.69
N SER A 98 0.96 3.05 23.85
CA SER A 98 2.11 3.96 23.99
C SER A 98 2.11 4.72 25.32
N MET A 99 0.94 5.06 25.86
CA MET A 99 0.84 5.75 27.17
C MET A 99 1.11 4.83 28.37
N ILE A 100 1.05 3.51 28.20
CA ILE A 100 1.33 2.53 29.26
C ILE A 100 2.81 2.13 29.28
N VAL A 101 3.47 2.19 28.12
CA VAL A 101 4.89 1.82 27.94
C VAL A 101 5.84 3.02 28.13
N ALA A 102 5.36 4.26 27.99
CA ALA A 102 6.10 5.50 28.28
C ALA A 102 6.19 5.80 29.78
#